data_AF-A0A7C4HMZ1-F1
#
_entry.id   AF-A0A7C4HMZ1-F1
#
_cell.length_a   1.000
_cell.length_b   1.000
_cell.length_c   1.000
_cell.angle_alpha   90.00
_cell.angle_beta   90.00
_cell.angle_gamma   90.00
#
_symmetry.space_group_name_H-M   'P 1'
#
loop_
_entity.id
_entity.type
_entity.pdbx_description
1 polymer ?
#
loop_
_entity_poly.entity_id
_entity_poly.type
_entity_poly.pdbx_seq_one_letter_code
_entity_poly.pdbx_strand_id
1 'polypeptide(L)'
;FAAGTRWQDIAAREPNWPRDAIIAHNAYLNQFEIPVLFYVLTILALITRQADLLFVMMAWIFVAMRLLQAGVFLTSNHVPTRGAFFGIGVIVLVIMWAIFIVRILALA
;
A
#
# COMPACT_ATOMS: atom_id res chain seq x y z
N PHE A 1 8.52 -32.60 -12.00
CA PHE A 1 8.32 -32.06 -10.64
C PHE A 1 9.56 -31.26 -10.26
N ALA A 2 9.49 -29.93 -10.27
CA ALA A 2 10.61 -29.10 -9.82
C ALA A 2 10.89 -29.44 -8.34
N ALA A 3 12.15 -29.65 -7.99
CA ALA A 3 12.55 -29.98 -6.62
C ALA A 3 12.05 -28.88 -5.67
N GLY A 4 11.24 -29.24 -4.67
CA GLY A 4 10.72 -28.28 -3.69
C GLY A 4 11.84 -27.62 -2.87
N THR A 5 11.58 -26.41 -2.36
CA THR A 5 12.46 -25.67 -1.45
C THR A 5 13.00 -26.55 -0.34
N ARG A 6 14.34 -26.62 -0.19
CA ARG A 6 14.99 -27.32 0.91
C ARG A 6 15.31 -26.34 2.03
N TRP A 7 15.44 -26.86 3.27
CA TRP A 7 15.77 -26.04 4.44
C TRP A 7 17.09 -25.28 4.32
N GLN A 8 18.06 -25.84 3.57
CA GLN A 8 19.36 -25.22 3.31
C GLN A 8 19.21 -23.98 2.42
N ASP A 9 18.40 -24.08 1.37
CA ASP A 9 18.07 -22.98 0.45
C ASP A 9 17.38 -21.81 1.19
N ILE A 10 16.51 -22.14 2.18
CA ILE A 10 15.85 -21.14 3.04
C ILE A 10 16.87 -20.39 3.90
N ALA A 11 17.82 -21.11 4.51
CA ALA A 11 18.88 -20.52 5.31
C ALA A 11 19.82 -19.62 4.49
N ALA A 12 20.04 -19.98 3.21
CA ALA A 12 20.81 -19.20 2.26
C ALA A 12 20.03 -18.02 1.62
N ARG A 13 18.73 -17.85 1.94
CA ARG A 13 17.81 -16.88 1.30
C ARG A 13 17.76 -17.02 -0.22
N GLU A 14 17.84 -18.25 -0.74
CA GLU A 14 17.76 -18.51 -2.17
C GLU A 14 16.31 -18.36 -2.69
N PRO A 15 16.10 -17.79 -3.89
CA PRO A 15 14.78 -17.46 -4.42
C PRO A 15 14.04 -18.67 -5.03
N ASN A 16 14.34 -19.90 -4.61
CA ASN A 16 13.78 -21.12 -5.19
C ASN A 16 12.38 -21.47 -4.66
N TRP A 17 11.54 -20.47 -4.38
CA TRP A 17 10.21 -20.67 -3.77
C TRP A 17 9.19 -21.25 -4.77
N PRO A 18 8.24 -22.08 -4.33
CA PRO A 18 7.10 -22.49 -5.15
C PRO A 18 6.34 -21.26 -5.67
N ARG A 19 5.78 -21.37 -6.88
CA ARG A 19 5.07 -20.24 -7.55
C ARG A 19 4.02 -19.60 -6.65
N ASP A 20 3.26 -20.39 -5.91
CA ASP A 20 2.19 -19.90 -5.03
C ASP A 20 2.74 -19.07 -3.86
N ALA A 21 3.89 -19.46 -3.31
CA ALA A 21 4.59 -18.71 -2.27
C ALA A 21 5.10 -17.36 -2.80
N ILE A 22 5.64 -17.33 -4.03
CA ILE A 22 6.07 -16.07 -4.68
C ILE A 22 4.87 -15.15 -4.90
N ILE A 23 3.75 -15.67 -5.38
CA ILE A 23 2.53 -14.88 -5.61
C ILE A 23 2.01 -14.31 -4.29
N ALA A 24 1.95 -15.12 -3.22
CA ALA A 24 1.53 -14.68 -1.90
C ALA A 24 2.48 -13.61 -1.32
N HIS A 25 3.80 -13.82 -1.47
CA HIS A 25 4.81 -12.86 -1.03
C HIS A 25 4.68 -11.51 -1.75
N ASN A 26 4.57 -11.52 -3.09
CA ASN A 26 4.42 -10.29 -3.87
C ASN A 26 3.10 -9.56 -3.55
N ALA A 27 2.01 -10.32 -3.34
CA ALA A 27 0.74 -9.74 -2.91
C ALA A 27 0.85 -9.10 -1.52
N TYR A 28 1.58 -9.72 -0.59
CA TYR A 28 1.87 -9.18 0.73
C TYR A 28 2.71 -7.90 0.63
N LEU A 29 3.85 -7.92 -0.06
CA LEU A 29 4.71 -6.74 -0.25
C LEU A 29 3.94 -5.54 -0.82
N ASN A 30 3.16 -5.75 -1.88
CA ASN A 30 2.34 -4.70 -2.49
C ASN A 30 1.29 -4.12 -1.52
N GLN A 31 0.89 -4.86 -0.48
CA GLN A 31 0.02 -4.33 0.57
C GLN A 31 0.74 -3.44 1.58
N PHE A 32 2.07 -3.48 1.71
CA PHE A 32 2.83 -2.64 2.66
C PHE A 32 3.38 -1.37 2.03
N GLU A 33 3.74 -1.37 0.75
CA GLU A 33 4.38 -0.22 0.11
C GLU A 33 3.56 1.07 0.23
N ILE A 34 2.27 1.02 -0.13
CA ILE A 34 1.41 2.21 -0.16
C ILE A 34 0.90 2.61 1.24
N PRO A 35 0.43 1.69 2.11
CA PRO A 35 -0.03 2.07 3.44
C PRO A 35 1.08 2.59 4.35
N VAL A 36 2.32 2.10 4.22
CA VAL A 36 3.45 2.63 5.00
C VAL A 36 3.64 4.12 4.72
N LEU A 37 3.59 4.54 3.46
CA LEU A 37 3.67 5.96 3.09
C LEU A 37 2.51 6.80 3.65
N PHE A 38 1.29 6.24 3.67
CA PHE A 38 0.13 6.89 4.31
C PHE A 38 0.32 7.06 5.82
N TYR A 39 0.81 6.04 6.53
CA TYR A 39 1.09 6.13 7.96
C TYR A 39 2.16 7.18 8.27
N VAL A 40 3.26 7.18 7.50
CA VAL A 40 4.32 8.20 7.62
C VAL A 40 3.74 9.59 7.43
N LEU A 41 2.96 9.82 6.37
CA LEU A 41 2.34 11.12 6.11
C LEU A 41 1.41 11.56 7.25
N THR A 42 0.62 10.63 7.79
CA THR A 42 -0.31 10.92 8.89
C THR A 42 0.44 11.33 10.15
N ILE A 43 1.52 10.63 10.50
CA ILE A 43 2.36 10.97 11.65
C ILE A 43 2.99 12.36 11.46
N LEU A 44 3.53 12.63 10.27
CA LEU A 44 4.09 13.95 9.94
C LEU A 44 3.04 15.04 10.07
N ALA A 45 1.86 14.85 9.49
CA ALA A 45 0.75 15.81 9.56
C ALA A 45 0.27 16.09 10.99
N LEU A 46 0.29 15.08 11.87
CA LEU A 46 -0.03 15.26 13.29
C LEU A 46 1.04 16.08 14.02
N ILE A 47 2.33 15.76 13.82
CA ILE A 47 3.44 16.45 14.48
C ILE A 47 3.53 17.92 14.05
N THR A 48 3.30 18.19 12.76
CA THR A 48 3.35 19.55 12.21
C THR A 48 2.04 20.33 12.40
N ARG A 49 1.04 19.75 13.09
CA ARG A 49 -0.30 20.30 13.28
C ARG A 49 -1.01 20.70 11.97
N GLN A 50 -0.75 19.95 10.90
CA GLN A 50 -1.35 20.14 9.56
C GLN A 50 -2.53 19.19 9.28
N ALA A 51 -2.93 18.38 10.27
CA ALA A 51 -4.06 17.47 10.19
C ALA A 51 -5.41 18.21 10.34
N ASP A 52 -5.82 18.94 9.31
CA ASP A 52 -7.11 19.61 9.24
C ASP A 52 -8.24 18.67 8.77
N LEU A 53 -9.47 19.17 8.74
CA LEU A 53 -10.64 18.38 8.33
C LEU A 53 -10.49 17.84 6.89
N LEU A 54 -9.89 18.60 5.98
CA LEU A 54 -9.64 18.15 4.60
C LEU A 54 -8.73 16.92 4.58
N PHE A 55 -7.63 16.96 5.33
CA PHE A 55 -6.71 15.84 5.47
C PHE A 55 -7.41 14.60 6.03
N VAL A 56 -8.26 14.76 7.05
CA VAL A 56 -9.04 13.67 7.63
C VAL A 56 -10.02 13.05 6.63
N MET A 57 -10.73 13.86 5.84
CA MET A 57 -11.62 13.33 4.80
C MET A 57 -10.86 12.54 3.74
N MET A 58 -9.72 13.05 3.27
CA MET A 58 -8.86 12.34 2.31
C MET A 58 -8.31 11.03 2.89
N ALA A 59 -7.94 11.03 4.16
CA ALA A 59 -7.49 9.83 4.87
C ALA A 59 -8.59 8.75 4.92
N TRP A 60 -9.83 9.13 5.20
CA TRP A 60 -10.96 8.20 5.17
C TRP A 60 -11.26 7.67 3.76
N ILE A 61 -11.13 8.50 2.72
CA ILE A 61 -11.25 8.04 1.33
C ILE A 61 -10.17 7.01 1.02
N PHE A 62 -8.91 7.25 1.43
CA PHE A 62 -7.82 6.30 1.26
C PHE A 62 -8.11 4.96 1.97
N VAL A 63 -8.57 5.00 3.22
CA VAL A 63 -8.94 3.80 3.99
C VAL A 63 -10.10 3.04 3.33
N ALA A 64 -11.16 3.73 2.91
CA ALA A 64 -12.28 3.11 2.22
C ALA A 64 -11.84 2.43 0.92
N MET A 65 -10.95 3.07 0.15
CA MET A 65 -10.42 2.50 -1.08
C MET A 65 -9.59 1.24 -0.83
N ARG A 66 -8.86 1.18 0.29
CA ARG A 66 -8.13 -0.02 0.71
C ARG A 66 -9.06 -1.16 1.11
N LEU A 67 -10.16 -0.86 1.79
CA LEU A 67 -11.18 -1.86 2.14
C LEU A 67 -11.88 -2.40 0.89
N LEU A 68 -12.22 -1.54 -0.07
CA LEU A 68 -12.80 -1.96 -1.36
C LEU A 68 -11.83 -2.83 -2.15
N GLN A 69 -10.53 -2.47 -2.19
CA GLN A 69 -9.51 -3.27 -2.83
C GLN A 69 -9.39 -4.67 -2.20
N ALA A 70 -9.42 -4.75 -0.87
CA ALA A 70 -9.41 -6.03 -0.14
C ALA A 70 -10.70 -6.84 -0.39
N GLY A 71 -11.85 -6.18 -0.44
CA GLY A 71 -13.13 -6.81 -0.78
C GLY A 71 -13.13 -7.42 -2.18
N VAL A 72 -12.67 -6.67 -3.19
CA VAL A 72 -12.53 -7.15 -4.59
C VAL A 72 -11.56 -8.32 -4.66
N PHE A 73 -10.46 -8.30 -3.89
CA PHE A 73 -9.52 -9.42 -3.82
C PHE A 73 -10.19 -10.71 -3.29
N LEU A 74 -11.11 -10.59 -2.33
CA LEU A 74 -11.83 -11.73 -1.75
C LEU A 74 -13.00 -12.24 -2.62
N THR A 75 -13.56 -11.41 -3.50
CA THR A 75 -14.77 -11.77 -4.29
C THR A 75 -14.50 -12.05 -5.76
N SER A 76 -13.54 -11.37 -6.40
CA SER A 76 -13.36 -11.43 -7.85
C SER A 76 -11.90 -11.67 -8.22
N ASN A 77 -11.61 -12.83 -8.81
CA ASN A 77 -10.28 -13.17 -9.34
C ASN A 77 -9.95 -12.45 -10.66
N HIS A 78 -10.40 -11.20 -10.83
CA HIS A 78 -10.12 -10.38 -12.00
C HIS A 78 -8.91 -9.48 -11.74
N VAL A 79 -7.76 -9.91 -12.28
CA VAL A 79 -6.45 -9.25 -12.14
C VAL A 79 -6.43 -7.78 -12.60
N PRO A 80 -7.10 -7.36 -13.69
CA PRO A 80 -7.08 -5.95 -14.13
C PRO A 80 -7.80 -5.01 -13.13
N THR A 81 -8.90 -5.48 -12.56
CA THR A 81 -9.72 -4.72 -11.60
C THR A 81 -8.93 -4.45 -10.32
N ARG A 82 -8.10 -5.41 -9.90
CA ARG A 82 -7.16 -5.28 -8.77
C ARG A 82 -6.18 -4.11 -8.94
N GLY A 83 -5.67 -3.92 -10.16
CA GLY A 83 -4.74 -2.84 -10.49
C GLY A 83 -5.40 -1.46 -10.51
N ALA A 84 -6.65 -1.37 -10.98
CA ALA A 84 -7.39 -0.11 -11.03
C ALA A 84 -7.65 0.47 -9.63
N PHE A 85 -8.13 -0.35 -8.68
CA PHE A 85 -8.36 0.10 -7.29
C PHE A 85 -7.06 0.46 -6.57
N PHE A 86 -5.96 -0.26 -6.84
CA PHE A 86 -4.63 0.11 -6.37
C PHE A 86 -4.23 1.49 -6.88
N GLY A 87 -4.38 1.73 -8.19
CA GLY A 87 -4.03 3.00 -8.83
C GLY A 87 -4.79 4.19 -8.24
N ILE A 88 -6.08 4.05 -7.95
CA ILE A 88 -6.85 5.14 -7.34
C ILE A 88 -6.37 5.43 -5.91
N GLY A 89 -6.07 4.40 -5.11
CA GLY A 89 -5.49 4.58 -3.78
C GLY A 89 -4.14 5.32 -3.82
N VAL A 90 -3.31 5.01 -4.82
CA VAL A 90 -2.03 5.71 -5.06
C VAL A 90 -2.26 7.17 -5.43
N ILE A 91 -3.22 7.47 -6.31
CA ILE A 91 -3.53 8.86 -6.71
C ILE A 91 -3.97 9.69 -5.51
N VAL A 92 -4.86 9.15 -4.66
CA VAL A 92 -5.29 9.83 -3.43
C VAL A 92 -4.10 10.11 -2.53
N LEU A 93 -3.21 9.14 -2.32
CA LEU A 93 -2.03 9.31 -1.49
C LEU A 93 -1.07 10.38 -2.05
N VAL A 94 -0.84 10.40 -3.37
CA VAL A 94 -0.01 11.42 -4.03
C VAL A 94 -0.59 12.82 -3.84
N ILE A 95 -1.92 12.97 -3.97
CA ILE A 95 -2.61 14.24 -3.72
C ILE A 95 -2.42 14.67 -2.26
N MET A 96 -2.57 13.76 -1.29
CA MET A 96 -2.35 14.07 0.12
C MET A 96 -0.91 14.55 0.39
N TRP A 97 0.09 13.90 -0.18
CA TRP A 97 1.49 14.33 -0.08
C TRP A 97 1.73 15.70 -0.70
N ALA A 98 1.19 15.96 -1.89
CA ALA A 98 1.33 17.26 -2.56
C ALA A 98 0.74 18.39 -1.73
N ILE A 99 -0.48 18.21 -1.20
CA ILE A 99 -1.14 19.19 -0.32
C ILE A 99 -0.31 19.42 0.95
N PHE A 100 0.18 18.35 1.57
CA PHE A 100 1.00 18.45 2.78
C PHE A 100 2.29 19.23 2.53
N ILE A 101 3.02 18.92 1.44
CA ILE A 101 4.26 19.61 1.08
C ILE A 101 3.99 21.10 0.82
N VAL A 102 2.96 21.43 0.04
CA VAL A 102 2.59 22.83 -0.25
C VAL A 102 2.26 23.59 1.04
N ARG A 103 1.51 22.98 1.97
CA ARG A 103 1.17 23.61 3.25
C ARG A 103 2.38 23.86 4.12
N ILE A 104 3.28 22.89 4.22
CA ILE A 104 4.52 23.04 4.98
C ILE A 104 5.37 24.17 4.38
N LEU A 105 5.55 24.20 3.06
CA LEU A 105 6.35 25.22 2.38
C LEU A 105 5.72 26.61 2.43
N ALA A 106 4.38 26.71 2.46
CA ALA A 106 3.69 27.99 2.56
C ALA A 106 3.66 28.56 4.00
N LEU A 107 3.86 27.71 5.00
CA LEU A 107 3.87 28.09 6.42
C LEU A 107 5.28 28.17 7.03
N ALA A 108 6.31 27.71 6.31
CA ALA A 108 7.72 27.87 6.63
C ALA A 108 8.23 29.24 6.15
#